data_AF-A0A0B6X1V8-F1
#
_entry.id   AF-A0A0B6X1V8-F1
#
_cell.length_a   1.000
_cell.length_b   1.000
_cell.length_c   1.000
_cell.angle_alpha   90.00
_cell.angle_beta   90.00
_cell.angle_gamma   90.00
#
_symmetry.space_group_name_H-M   'P 1'
#
loop_
_entity.id
_entity.type
_entity.pdbx_description
1 polymer ?
#
loop_
_entity_poly.entity_id
_entity_poly.type
_entity_poly.pdbx_seq_one_letter_code
_entity_poly.pdbx_strand_id
1 'polypeptide(L)'
;MALTKEEAIKRARADLAKRLGINESEITESRVEQTEFPDLALGAPEEDELSGQMITTGWRIELSAHGHKYEYRADRNQLRLYNFKGANYRI
;
A
#
# COMPACT_ATOMS: atom_id res chain seq x y z
N MET A 1 2.31 18.66 1.31
CA MET A 1 2.02 17.98 2.59
C MET A 1 2.48 16.54 2.43
N ALA A 2 3.32 16.02 3.33
CA ALA A 2 3.75 14.63 3.28
C ALA A 2 2.57 13.72 3.66
N LEU A 3 2.42 12.58 2.98
CA LEU A 3 1.47 11.55 3.39
C LEU A 3 1.84 11.11 4.82
N THR A 4 0.87 11.06 5.73
CA THR A 4 1.06 10.51 7.08
C THR A 4 0.57 9.06 7.12
N LYS A 5 0.96 8.32 8.16
CA LYS A 5 0.48 6.94 8.38
C LYS A 5 -1.05 6.85 8.34
N GLU A 6 -1.75 7.73 9.04
CA GLU A 6 -3.22 7.73 9.08
C GLU A 6 -3.84 8.02 7.71
N GLU A 7 -3.29 8.99 6.97
CA GLU A 7 -3.75 9.33 5.63
C GLU A 7 -3.49 8.18 4.65
N ALA A 8 -2.34 7.49 4.78
CA ALA A 8 -2.01 6.31 4.00
C ALA A 8 -2.99 5.15 4.25
N ILE A 9 -3.34 4.88 5.51
CA ILE A 9 -4.34 3.87 5.88
C ILE A 9 -5.70 4.22 5.28
N LYS A 10 -6.13 5.47 5.45
CA LYS A 10 -7.43 5.94 4.96
C LYS A 10 -7.52 5.81 3.43
N ARG A 11 -6.46 6.19 2.72
CA ARG A 11 -6.37 6.02 1.27
C ARG A 11 -6.33 4.54 0.86
N ALA A 12 -5.57 3.71 1.58
CA ALA A 12 -5.51 2.27 1.32
C ALA A 12 -6.86 1.57 1.51
N ARG A 13 -7.61 1.90 2.58
CA ARG A 13 -8.97 1.38 2.80
C ARG A 13 -9.92 1.86 1.72
N ALA A 14 -9.93 3.15 1.38
CA ALA A 14 -10.80 3.69 0.35
C ALA A 14 -10.50 3.11 -1.05
N ASP A 15 -9.22 2.91 -1.37
CA ASP A 15 -8.77 2.30 -2.62
C ASP A 15 -9.18 0.81 -2.68
N LEU A 16 -8.92 0.04 -1.62
CA LEU A 16 -9.31 -1.36 -1.53
C LEU A 16 -10.84 -1.52 -1.59
N ALA A 17 -11.60 -0.64 -0.95
CA ALA A 17 -13.06 -0.63 -0.98
C ALA A 17 -13.57 -0.46 -2.41
N LYS A 18 -13.02 0.52 -3.13
CA LYS A 18 -13.36 0.75 -4.54
C LYS A 18 -12.96 -0.40 -5.44
N ARG A 19 -11.79 -1.01 -5.23
CA ARG A 19 -11.30 -2.15 -6.02
C ARG A 19 -12.17 -3.39 -5.87
N LEU A 20 -12.58 -3.68 -4.64
CA LEU A 20 -13.42 -4.85 -4.32
C LEU A 20 -14.91 -4.56 -4.50
N GLY A 21 -15.31 -3.29 -4.62
CA GLY A 21 -16.71 -2.88 -4.66
C GLY A 21 -17.43 -3.06 -3.32
N ILE A 22 -16.70 -3.00 -2.21
CA ILE A 22 -17.21 -3.23 -0.85
C ILE A 22 -17.16 -1.94 -0.03
N ASN A 23 -17.79 -1.95 1.14
CA ASN A 23 -17.69 -0.82 2.07
C ASN A 23 -16.36 -0.81 2.83
N GLU A 24 -15.87 0.39 3.15
CA GLU A 24 -14.67 0.59 3.98
C GLU A 24 -14.78 -0.08 5.36
N SER A 25 -16.02 -0.25 5.84
CA SER A 25 -16.36 -0.97 7.07
C SER A 25 -16.13 -2.47 7.00
N GLU A 26 -16.16 -3.08 5.80
CA GLU A 26 -15.82 -4.50 5.61
C GLU A 26 -14.31 -4.75 5.54
N ILE A 27 -13.54 -3.67 5.37
CA ILE A 27 -12.09 -3.71 5.36
C ILE A 27 -11.59 -3.52 6.78
N THR A 28 -10.84 -4.51 7.26
CA THR A 28 -10.21 -4.46 8.58
C THR A 28 -8.71 -4.23 8.42
N GLU A 29 -8.20 -3.15 8.98
CA GLU A 29 -6.74 -2.99 9.10
C GLU A 29 -6.20 -4.01 10.10
N SER A 30 -5.32 -4.87 9.63
CA SER A 30 -4.72 -5.94 10.42
C SER A 30 -3.41 -5.49 11.06
N ARG A 31 -2.61 -4.70 10.34
CA ARG A 31 -1.31 -4.24 10.82
C ARG A 31 -0.86 -2.98 10.08
N VAL A 32 -0.28 -2.02 10.80
CA VAL A 32 0.34 -0.85 10.17
C VAL A 32 1.63 -0.49 10.84
N GLU A 33 2.73 -0.63 10.12
CA GLU A 33 4.07 -0.40 10.63
C GLU A 33 4.87 0.49 9.70
N GLN A 34 5.68 1.37 10.29
CA GLN A 34 6.68 2.12 9.54
C GLN A 34 7.87 1.19 9.30
N THR A 35 8.30 1.07 8.06
CA THR A 35 9.41 0.21 7.68
C THR A 35 10.27 0.88 6.63
N GLU A 36 11.53 0.52 6.61
CA GLU A 36 12.50 1.01 5.64
C GLU A 36 12.64 -0.04 4.56
N PHE A 37 12.31 0.35 3.34
CA PHE A 37 12.43 -0.54 2.19
C PHE A 37 13.80 -0.32 1.54
N PRO A 38 14.49 -1.39 1.12
CA PRO A 38 15.82 -1.30 0.52
C PRO A 38 15.81 -0.69 -0.90
N ASP A 39 14.63 -0.40 -1.45
CA ASP A 39 14.43 0.03 -2.82
C ASP A 39 13.33 1.12 -2.93
N LEU A 40 13.43 1.94 -3.98
CA LEU A 40 12.47 3.04 -4.25
C LEU A 40 11.05 2.55 -4.53
N ALA A 41 10.89 1.29 -4.97
CA ALA A 41 9.59 0.68 -5.23
C ALA A 41 8.93 0.15 -3.96
N LEU A 42 9.53 0.39 -2.78
CA LEU A 42 9.05 -0.09 -1.50
C LEU A 42 8.91 -1.62 -1.47
N GLY A 43 9.78 -2.33 -2.19
CA GLY A 43 9.74 -3.77 -2.43
C GLY A 43 8.52 -4.25 -3.22
N ALA A 44 7.78 -3.34 -3.86
CA ALA A 44 6.69 -3.61 -4.79
C ALA A 44 7.07 -3.10 -6.19
N PRO A 45 8.14 -3.65 -6.81
CA PRO A 45 8.48 -3.30 -8.18
C PRO A 45 7.33 -3.69 -9.11
N GLU A 46 6.96 -2.79 -10.01
CA GLU A 46 6.13 -3.17 -11.15
C GLU A 46 6.95 -4.10 -12.05
N GLU A 47 6.32 -5.10 -12.66
CA GLU A 47 7.02 -6.04 -13.54
C GLU A 47 7.79 -5.23 -14.61
N ASP A 48 9.12 -5.40 -14.66
CA ASP A 48 10.10 -4.67 -15.51
C ASP A 48 10.69 -3.34 -14.97
N GLU A 49 10.34 -2.89 -13.76
CA GLU A 49 10.92 -1.66 -13.17
C GLU A 49 12.30 -1.92 -12.53
N LEU A 50 13.36 -1.29 -13.06
CA LEU A 50 14.67 -1.20 -12.39
C LEU A 50 14.58 -0.25 -11.19
N SER A 51 14.13 -0.78 -10.05
CA SER A 51 14.08 -0.02 -8.80
C SER A 51 15.47 0.39 -8.35
N GLY A 52 15.66 1.69 -8.08
CA GLY A 52 16.90 2.19 -7.50
C GLY A 52 17.16 1.57 -6.12
N GLN A 53 18.41 1.17 -5.87
CA GLN A 53 18.90 0.65 -4.58
C GLN A 53 19.04 1.79 -3.55
N MET A 54 17.92 2.36 -3.12
CA MET A 54 17.87 3.45 -2.16
C MET A 54 16.91 3.09 -1.03
N ILE A 55 17.41 3.23 0.21
CA ILE A 55 16.58 3.00 1.40
C ILE A 55 15.50 4.08 1.47
N THR A 56 14.24 3.66 1.39
CA THR A 56 13.08 4.54 1.42
C THR A 56 12.22 4.24 2.64
N THR A 57 11.98 5.24 3.47
CA THR A 57 11.14 5.09 4.65
C THR A 57 9.67 5.15 4.25
N GLY A 58 8.97 4.02 4.35
CA GLY A 58 7.54 3.93 4.08
C GLY A 58 6.74 3.32 5.23
N TRP A 59 5.49 2.99 4.92
CA TRP A 59 4.56 2.32 5.81
C TRP A 59 4.04 1.07 5.11
N ARG A 60 4.06 -0.05 5.83
CA ARG A 60 3.41 -1.29 5.44
C ARG A 60 2.06 -1.36 6.16
N ILE A 61 1.00 -1.45 5.39
CA ILE A 61 -0.39 -1.44 5.83
C ILE A 61 -1.03 -2.76 5.35
N GLU A 62 -1.21 -3.71 6.26
CA GLU A 62 -1.95 -4.94 5.98
C GLU A 62 -3.44 -4.69 6.23
N LEU A 63 -4.24 -4.87 5.19
CA LEU A 63 -5.69 -4.83 5.22
C LEU A 63 -6.24 -6.23 4.96
N SER A 64 -7.34 -6.57 5.61
CA SER A 64 -8.06 -7.83 5.41
C SER A 64 -9.50 -7.54 5.02
N ALA A 65 -9.98 -8.17 3.96
CA ALA A 65 -11.36 -8.04 3.48
C ALA A 65 -11.83 -9.36 2.87
N HIS A 66 -13.06 -9.79 3.18
CA HIS A 66 -13.63 -11.06 2.69
C HIS A 66 -12.74 -12.31 2.93
N GLY A 67 -11.91 -12.31 3.97
CA GLY A 67 -10.97 -13.41 4.23
C GLY A 67 -9.68 -13.37 3.38
N HIS A 68 -9.53 -12.36 2.54
CA HIS A 68 -8.29 -12.09 1.79
C HIS A 68 -7.47 -11.00 2.50
N LYS A 69 -6.15 -11.16 2.48
CA LYS A 69 -5.20 -10.18 3.00
C LYS A 69 -4.56 -9.39 1.86
N TYR A 70 -4.42 -8.10 2.05
CA TYR A 70 -3.90 -7.14 1.09
C TYR A 70 -2.82 -6.30 1.78
N GLU A 71 -1.63 -6.27 1.20
CA GLU A 71 -0.53 -5.50 1.76
C GLU A 71 -0.35 -4.22 0.94
N TYR A 72 -0.69 -3.09 1.53
CA TYR A 72 -0.41 -1.77 0.97
C TYR A 72 0.93 -1.26 1.48
N ARG A 73 1.69 -0.63 0.60
CA ARG A 73 2.98 -0.01 0.89
C ARG A 73 2.94 1.44 0.47
N ALA A 74 3.00 2.32 1.46
CA ALA A 74 2.92 3.76 1.25
C ALA A 74 4.26 4.42 1.56
N ASP A 75 4.58 5.48 0.86
CA ASP A 75 5.64 6.44 1.20
C ASP A 75 5.00 7.83 1.36
N ARG A 76 5.80 8.81 1.77
CA ARG A 76 5.42 10.23 1.76
C ARG A 76 4.85 10.71 0.41
N ASN A 77 5.16 10.04 -0.70
CA ASN A 77 4.73 10.43 -2.05
C ASN A 77 3.83 9.42 -2.80
N GLN A 78 3.81 8.15 -2.43
CA GLN A 78 3.13 7.11 -3.22
C GLN A 78 2.44 6.05 -2.36
N LEU A 79 1.44 5.36 -2.92
CA LEU A 79 0.73 4.25 -2.29
C LEU A 79 0.64 3.11 -3.30
N ARG A 80 1.38 2.02 -3.07
CA ARG A 80 1.41 0.83 -3.93
C ARG A 80 0.74 -0.35 -3.23
N LEU A 81 0.04 -1.18 -3.98
CA LEU A 81 -0.56 -2.41 -3.48
C LEU A 81 0.37 -3.58 -3.83
N TYR A 82 0.94 -4.22 -2.83
CA TYR A 82 1.86 -5.33 -3.01
C TYR A 82 1.12 -6.63 -3.34
N ASN A 83 1.62 -7.37 -4.34
CA ASN A 83 1.17 -8.72 -4.71
C ASN A 83 -0.32 -8.86 -5.07
N PHE A 84 -0.95 -7.80 -5.58
CA PHE A 84 -2.30 -7.88 -6.13
C PHE A 84 -2.25 -8.12 -7.63
N LYS A 85 -2.97 -9.15 -8.11
CA LYS A 85 -3.18 -9.43 -9.55
C LYS A 85 -4.17 -8.44 -10.16
N GLY A 86 -3.88 -7.14 -10.07
CA GLY A 86 -4.69 -6.06 -10.63
C GLY A 86 -3.91 -4.74 -10.68
N ALA A 87 -4.44 -3.73 -11.38
CA ALA A 87 -3.71 -2.51 -11.73
C ALA A 87 -3.24 -1.69 -10.49
N ASN A 88 -1.96 -1.31 -10.44
CA ASN A 88 -1.43 -0.42 -9.39
C ASN A 88 -1.78 1.05 -9.67
N TYR A 89 -1.95 1.85 -8.61
CA TYR A 89 -2.19 3.30 -8.71
C TYR A 89 -0.89 4.05 -8.44
N ARG A 90 -0.49 4.94 -9.35
CA ARG A 90 0.55 5.97 -9.12
C ARG A 90 -0.17 7.29 -8.82
N ILE A 91 0.20 7.94 -7.71
CA ILE A 91 -0.33 9.26 -7.31
C ILE A 91 0.38 10.36 -8.08
#